data_AF-A0A925YD67-F1
#
_entry.id   AF-A0A925YD67-F1
#
_cell.length_a   1.000
_cell.length_b   1.000
_cell.length_c   1.000
_cell.angle_alpha   90.00
_cell.angle_beta   90.00
_cell.angle_gamma   90.00
#
_symmetry.space_group_name_H-M   'P 1'
#
loop_
_entity.id
_entity.type
_entity.pdbx_description
1 polymer ?
#
loop_
_entity_poly.entity_id
_entity_poly.type
_entity_poly.pdbx_seq_one_letter_code
_entity_poly.pdbx_strand_id
1 'polypeptide(L)'
;QLAQLIAIRFRRVVRTLVDRKNRNSAYSDFQKYEGEARLLPLEDQRQEAYRIATEEYVNRMTLFTGNVTLVVATERLNRVLMQSPCLGWSVVVPTIRVRNVASDHLRLLEAPHVREVAEIFMEGLREAEAASR
;
A
#
# COMPACT_ATOMS: atom_id res chain seq x y z
N GLN A 1 -10.64 7.01 23.12
CA GLN A 1 -9.24 6.76 23.53
C GLN A 1 -8.46 5.95 22.49
N LEU A 2 -9.02 4.86 21.93
CA LEU A 2 -8.41 4.07 20.82
C LEU A 2 -8.12 4.88 19.53
N ALA A 3 -9.04 5.76 19.12
CA ALA A 3 -8.86 6.60 17.92
C ALA A 3 -7.67 7.59 18.02
N GLN A 4 -7.38 8.10 19.22
CA GLN A 4 -6.24 9.00 19.45
C GLN A 4 -4.91 8.25 19.40
N LEU A 5 -4.87 7.02 19.95
CA LEU A 5 -3.72 6.14 19.86
C LEU A 5 -3.41 5.74 18.42
N ILE A 6 -4.45 5.47 17.61
CA ILE A 6 -4.32 5.19 16.18
C ILE A 6 -3.79 6.43 15.46
N ALA A 7 -4.36 7.61 15.68
CA ALA A 7 -3.92 8.86 15.05
C ALA A 7 -2.46 9.24 15.40
N ILE A 8 -2.03 9.00 16.65
CA ILE A 8 -0.64 9.24 17.08
C ILE A 8 0.32 8.23 16.43
N ARG A 9 -0.06 6.94 16.37
CA ARG A 9 0.73 5.91 15.66
C ARG A 9 0.79 6.22 14.16
N PHE A 10 -0.29 6.70 13.57
CA PHE A 10 -0.39 7.10 12.17
C PHE A 10 0.53 8.28 11.86
N ARG A 11 0.51 9.36 12.66
CA ARG A 11 1.45 10.48 12.51
C ARG A 11 2.91 10.02 12.63
N ARG A 12 3.21 9.08 13.52
CA ARG A 12 4.56 8.57 13.72
C ARG A 12 5.02 7.66 12.59
N VAL A 13 4.14 6.80 12.07
CA VAL A 13 4.42 5.90 10.95
C VAL A 13 4.47 6.66 9.62
N VAL A 14 3.59 7.63 9.40
CA VAL A 14 3.66 8.51 8.23
C VAL A 14 4.92 9.37 8.29
N ARG A 15 5.28 9.94 9.45
CA ARG A 15 6.55 10.66 9.61
C ARG A 15 7.76 9.76 9.38
N THR A 16 7.78 8.53 9.90
CA THR A 16 8.89 7.60 9.63
C THR A 16 8.89 7.03 8.22
N LEU A 17 7.74 6.88 7.55
CA LEU A 17 7.69 6.48 6.13
C LEU A 17 8.10 7.64 5.22
N VAL A 18 7.75 8.88 5.56
CA VAL A 18 8.22 10.09 4.87
C VAL A 18 9.73 10.28 5.11
N ASP A 19 10.22 10.12 6.34
CA ASP A 19 11.66 10.21 6.67
C ASP A 19 12.47 9.01 6.13
N ARG A 20 11.87 7.82 6.01
CA ARG A 20 12.55 6.61 5.50
C ARG A 20 12.47 6.49 3.98
N LYS A 21 11.42 7.03 3.33
CA LYS A 21 11.38 7.27 1.88
C LYS A 21 12.39 8.36 1.47
N ASN A 22 12.77 9.24 2.41
CA ASN A 22 13.92 10.14 2.26
C ASN A 22 15.28 9.45 2.38
N ARG A 23 15.35 8.17 2.79
CA ARG A 23 16.62 7.47 3.03
C ARG A 23 16.89 6.26 2.15
N ASN A 24 15.92 5.61 1.51
CA ASN A 24 16.19 4.48 0.62
C ASN A 24 15.09 4.28 -0.44
N SER A 25 15.50 4.22 -1.71
CA SER A 25 14.71 3.94 -2.94
C SER A 25 14.01 5.12 -3.62
N ALA A 26 14.79 6.04 -4.19
CA ALA A 26 14.40 6.82 -5.38
C ALA A 26 15.60 7.43 -6.15
N TYR A 27 16.84 6.99 -5.91
CA TYR A 27 18.04 7.69 -6.39
C TYR A 27 18.35 7.57 -7.90
N SER A 28 17.52 6.92 -8.72
CA SER A 28 17.70 6.95 -10.19
C SER A 28 16.86 8.01 -10.90
N ASP A 29 15.76 8.47 -10.32
CA ASP A 29 14.89 9.48 -10.95
C ASP A 29 15.19 10.92 -10.48
N PHE A 30 15.92 11.07 -9.37
CA PHE A 30 16.42 12.38 -8.92
C PHE A 30 17.68 12.84 -9.68
N GLN A 31 18.30 11.96 -10.48
CA GLN A 31 19.51 12.29 -11.22
C GLN A 31 19.24 12.95 -12.59
N LYS A 32 17.98 13.26 -12.92
CA LYS A 32 17.65 13.92 -14.19
C LYS A 32 17.93 15.43 -14.19
N TYR A 33 18.19 16.02 -13.02
CA TYR A 33 18.36 17.48 -12.87
C TYR A 33 19.60 17.89 -12.07
N GLU A 34 20.64 17.05 -12.02
CA GLU A 34 21.94 17.48 -11.49
C GLU A 34 22.54 18.59 -12.38
N GLY A 35 22.32 19.85 -12.00
CA GLY A 35 23.10 20.98 -12.53
C GLY A 35 22.34 22.25 -12.89
N GLU A 36 21.02 22.24 -12.99
CA GLU A 36 20.26 23.45 -13.38
C GLU A 36 19.63 24.14 -12.17
N ALA A 37 20.35 25.09 -11.58
CA ALA A 37 19.87 25.94 -10.47
C ALA A 37 18.52 26.64 -10.76
N ARG A 38 18.11 26.71 -12.03
CA ARG A 38 16.82 27.25 -12.48
C ARG A 38 15.62 26.33 -12.24
N LEU A 39 15.82 25.01 -12.11
CA LEU A 39 14.73 24.04 -11.94
C LEU A 39 14.44 23.69 -10.47
N LEU A 40 15.37 23.98 -9.56
CA LEU A 40 15.19 23.79 -8.11
C LEU A 40 13.90 24.44 -7.57
N PRO A 41 13.55 25.69 -7.96
CA PRO A 41 12.32 26.32 -7.47
C PRO A 41 11.03 25.63 -7.94
N LEU A 42 11.03 25.02 -9.13
CA LEU A 42 9.87 24.31 -9.67
C LEU A 42 9.71 22.94 -9.01
N GLU A 43 10.81 22.28 -8.70
CA GLU A 43 10.81 21.00 -8.01
C GLU A 43 10.33 21.16 -6.55
N ASP A 44 10.77 22.21 -5.85
CA ASP A 44 10.27 22.55 -4.52
C ASP A 44 8.77 22.86 -4.53
N GLN A 45 8.30 23.63 -5.51
CA GLN A 45 6.87 23.89 -5.70
C GLN A 45 6.08 22.61 -5.98
N ARG A 46 6.61 21.72 -6.81
CA ARG A 46 5.99 20.42 -7.13
C ARG A 46 5.89 19.55 -5.88
N GLN A 47 6.95 19.47 -5.08
CA GLN A 47 6.97 18.69 -3.84
C GLN A 47 5.99 19.24 -2.82
N GLU A 48 5.90 20.56 -2.66
CA GLU A 48 4.94 21.20 -1.75
C GLU A 48 3.50 20.98 -2.21
N ALA A 49 3.23 21.10 -3.52
CA ALA A 49 1.92 20.79 -4.08
C ALA A 49 1.53 19.32 -3.81
N TYR A 50 2.45 18.37 -3.99
CA TYR A 50 2.21 16.97 -3.64
C TYR A 50 1.99 16.77 -2.15
N ARG A 51 2.73 17.48 -1.29
CA ARG A 51 2.57 17.40 0.17
C ARG A 51 1.17 17.84 0.57
N ILE A 52 0.71 18.99 0.09
CA ILE A 52 -0.62 19.54 0.36
C ILE A 52 -1.70 18.58 -0.14
N ALA A 53 -1.60 18.12 -1.39
CA ALA A 53 -2.56 17.19 -1.97
C ALA A 53 -2.61 15.85 -1.23
N THR A 54 -1.45 15.34 -0.80
CA THR A 54 -1.37 14.10 -0.02
C THR A 54 -1.99 14.27 1.36
N GLU A 55 -1.71 15.39 2.04
CA GLU A 55 -2.28 15.70 3.35
C GLU A 55 -3.80 15.79 3.28
N GLU A 56 -4.33 16.50 2.29
CA GLU A 56 -5.78 16.60 2.07
C GLU A 56 -6.40 15.23 1.75
N TYR A 57 -5.78 14.45 0.87
CA TYR A 57 -6.24 13.11 0.52
C TYR A 57 -6.29 12.19 1.74
N VAL A 58 -5.22 12.16 2.55
CA VAL A 58 -5.12 11.31 3.75
C VAL A 58 -6.15 11.74 4.80
N ASN A 59 -6.39 13.04 4.97
CA ASN A 59 -7.38 13.55 5.92
C ASN A 59 -8.82 13.18 5.52
N ARG A 60 -9.08 12.95 4.23
CA ARG A 60 -10.40 12.54 3.71
C ARG A 60 -10.56 11.02 3.60
N MET A 61 -9.48 10.24 3.77
CA MET A 61 -9.60 8.78 3.78
C MET A 61 -10.40 8.31 5.00
N THR A 62 -11.44 7.54 4.73
CA THR A 62 -12.20 6.83 5.75
C THR A 62 -11.66 5.41 5.90
N LEU A 63 -11.65 4.91 7.14
CA LEU A 63 -11.31 3.51 7.37
C LEU A 63 -12.43 2.62 6.85
N PHE A 64 -12.06 1.59 6.11
CA PHE A 64 -12.98 0.53 5.74
C PHE A 64 -13.00 -0.52 6.85
N THR A 65 -14.17 -0.75 7.44
CA THR A 65 -14.36 -1.69 8.55
C THR A 65 -14.85 -3.06 8.12
N GLY A 66 -15.11 -3.26 6.82
CA GLY A 66 -15.52 -4.55 6.28
C GLY A 66 -14.37 -5.57 6.24
N ASN A 67 -14.72 -6.83 6.04
CA ASN A 67 -13.75 -7.89 5.83
C ASN A 67 -13.19 -7.80 4.41
N VAL A 68 -11.87 -7.76 4.26
CA VAL A 68 -11.20 -7.70 2.96
C VAL A 68 -10.14 -8.78 2.90
N THR A 69 -10.09 -9.47 1.77
CA THR A 69 -9.01 -10.39 1.42
C THR A 69 -8.18 -9.78 0.31
N LEU A 70 -6.90 -9.53 0.59
CA LEU A 70 -5.90 -9.10 -0.37
C LEU A 70 -5.16 -10.32 -0.91
N VAL A 71 -5.31 -10.59 -2.21
CA VAL A 71 -4.55 -11.65 -2.89
C VAL A 71 -3.28 -11.04 -3.49
N VAL A 72 -2.12 -11.53 -3.08
CA VAL A 72 -0.81 -10.96 -3.41
C VAL A 72 -0.02 -11.92 -4.30
N ALA A 73 0.39 -11.41 -5.47
CA ALA A 73 1.36 -12.04 -6.35
C ALA A 73 2.78 -11.92 -5.75
N THR A 74 3.34 -13.05 -5.30
CA THR A 74 4.55 -13.03 -4.45
C THR A 74 5.86 -12.95 -5.23
N GLU A 75 5.89 -13.24 -6.53
CA GLU A 75 7.16 -13.25 -7.29
C GLU A 75 7.84 -11.88 -7.30
N ARG A 76 7.04 -10.81 -7.40
CA ARG A 76 7.55 -9.43 -7.36
C ARG A 76 7.89 -9.00 -5.94
N LEU A 77 7.10 -9.42 -4.95
CA LEU A 77 7.32 -9.11 -3.53
C LEU A 77 8.67 -9.68 -3.05
N ASN A 78 9.00 -10.90 -3.47
CA ASN A 78 10.24 -11.58 -3.11
C ASN A 78 11.50 -10.88 -3.64
N ARG A 79 11.37 -10.06 -4.69
CA ARG A 79 12.49 -9.27 -5.26
C ARG A 79 12.73 -7.97 -4.52
N VAL A 80 11.77 -7.50 -3.72
CA VAL A 80 11.88 -6.23 -2.98
C VAL A 80 11.94 -6.52 -1.48
N LEU A 81 13.16 -6.71 -0.98
CA LEU A 81 13.44 -6.81 0.45
C LEU A 81 12.83 -5.59 1.17
N MET A 82 11.88 -5.82 2.09
CA MET A 82 11.12 -4.84 2.88
C MET A 82 9.72 -4.40 2.38
N GLN A 83 9.12 -5.03 1.37
CA GLN A 83 7.69 -4.82 1.14
C GLN A 83 6.85 -5.49 2.24
N SER A 84 5.95 -4.70 2.85
CA SER A 84 4.96 -5.24 3.78
C SER A 84 4.01 -6.21 3.04
N PRO A 85 3.64 -7.36 3.62
CA PRO A 85 2.69 -8.29 3.01
C PRO A 85 1.34 -7.65 2.65
N CYS A 86 0.92 -6.62 3.40
CA CYS A 86 -0.32 -5.91 3.12
C CYS A 86 -0.18 -4.78 2.08
N LEU A 87 1.01 -4.55 1.51
CA LEU A 87 1.28 -3.52 0.50
C LEU A 87 0.80 -2.10 0.89
N GLY A 88 0.72 -1.80 2.19
CA GLY A 88 0.24 -0.51 2.71
C GLY A 88 -1.27 -0.44 2.97
N TRP A 89 -2.06 -1.44 2.56
CA TRP A 89 -3.51 -1.44 2.71
C TRP A 89 -3.98 -1.53 4.17
N SER A 90 -3.17 -2.07 5.08
CA SER A 90 -3.52 -2.15 6.51
C SER A 90 -3.76 -0.79 7.17
N VAL A 91 -3.31 0.29 6.51
CA VAL A 91 -3.50 1.68 6.92
C VAL A 91 -4.96 2.12 6.77
N VAL A 92 -5.66 1.60 5.75
CA VAL A 92 -7.06 1.96 5.44
C VAL A 92 -8.04 0.83 5.75
N VAL A 93 -7.56 -0.43 5.75
CA VAL A 93 -8.35 -1.62 6.08
C VAL A 93 -7.65 -2.40 7.20
N PRO A 94 -7.94 -2.11 8.48
CA PRO A 94 -7.28 -2.78 9.60
C PRO A 94 -7.55 -4.28 9.69
N THR A 95 -8.68 -4.73 9.14
CA THR A 95 -9.19 -6.11 9.14
C THR A 95 -8.70 -6.94 7.94
N ILE A 96 -7.76 -6.42 7.15
CA ILE A 96 -7.32 -7.05 5.91
C ILE A 96 -6.63 -8.39 6.17
N ARG A 97 -7.08 -9.43 5.46
CA ARG A 97 -6.43 -10.74 5.40
C ARG A 97 -5.60 -10.83 4.14
N VAL A 98 -4.35 -11.27 4.25
CA VAL A 98 -3.46 -11.41 3.11
C VAL A 98 -3.37 -12.87 2.71
N ARG A 99 -3.60 -13.18 1.43
CA ARG A 99 -3.41 -14.50 0.82
C ARG A 99 -2.37 -14.38 -0.29
N ASN A 100 -1.37 -15.24 -0.25
CA ASN A 100 -0.26 -15.19 -1.18
C ASN A 100 -0.46 -16.23 -2.28
N VAL A 101 -0.22 -15.83 -3.53
CA VAL A 101 -0.20 -16.71 -4.70
C VAL A 101 1.19 -16.63 -5.34
N ALA A 102 1.77 -17.78 -5.67
CA ALA A 102 3.06 -17.87 -6.33
C ALA A 102 2.91 -17.56 -7.83
N SER A 103 2.79 -16.27 -8.14
CA SER A 103 2.61 -15.74 -9.49
C SER A 103 3.23 -14.35 -9.59
N ASP A 104 3.49 -13.91 -10.81
CA ASP A 104 3.61 -12.49 -11.15
C ASP A 104 2.24 -11.81 -11.20
N HIS A 105 2.22 -10.48 -11.06
CA HIS A 105 0.99 -9.69 -11.05
C HIS A 105 0.17 -9.86 -12.33
N LEU A 106 0.82 -9.95 -13.49
CA LEU A 106 0.14 -10.09 -14.78
C LEU A 106 -0.47 -11.47 -14.98
N ARG A 107 0.15 -12.51 -14.40
CA ARG A 107 -0.23 -13.91 -14.59
C ARG A 107 -1.19 -14.44 -13.52
N LEU A 108 -1.49 -13.63 -12.51
CA LEU A 108 -2.32 -14.02 -11.37
C LEU A 108 -3.73 -14.51 -11.79
N LEU A 109 -4.25 -13.95 -12.88
CA LEU A 109 -5.58 -14.27 -13.43
C LEU A 109 -5.52 -15.27 -14.60
N GLU A 110 -4.36 -15.84 -14.89
CA GLU A 110 -4.17 -16.88 -15.89
C GLU A 110 -4.13 -18.27 -15.25
N ALA A 111 -4.34 -19.31 -16.04
CA ALA A 111 -4.08 -20.68 -15.59
C ALA A 111 -2.56 -20.89 -15.35
N PRO A 112 -2.16 -21.59 -14.28
CA PRO A 112 -3.00 -22.26 -13.29
C PRO A 112 -3.45 -21.37 -12.11
N HIS A 113 -2.87 -20.18 -11.93
CA HIS A 113 -3.02 -19.34 -10.73
C HIS A 113 -4.44 -18.86 -10.46
N VAL A 114 -5.22 -18.60 -11.50
CA VAL A 114 -6.64 -18.19 -11.37
C VAL A 114 -7.48 -19.22 -10.60
N ARG A 115 -7.10 -20.50 -10.65
CA ARG A 115 -7.76 -21.56 -9.86
C ARG A 115 -7.56 -21.33 -8.36
N GLU A 116 -6.34 -21.03 -7.94
CA GLU A 116 -6.01 -20.75 -6.54
C GLU A 116 -6.73 -19.49 -6.05
N VAL A 117 -6.80 -18.45 -6.90
CA VAL A 117 -7.59 -17.23 -6.62
C VAL A 117 -9.07 -17.56 -6.43
N ALA A 118 -9.64 -18.41 -7.31
CA ALA A 118 -11.02 -18.85 -7.20
C ALA A 118 -11.28 -19.67 -5.92
N GLU A 119 -10.35 -20.53 -5.52
CA GLU A 119 -10.45 -21.30 -4.27
C GLU A 119 -10.47 -20.37 -3.05
N ILE A 120 -9.60 -19.35 -3.01
CA ILE A 120 -9.59 -18.31 -1.96
C ILE A 120 -10.94 -17.56 -1.93
N PHE A 121 -11.48 -17.21 -3.10
CA PHE A 121 -12.77 -16.52 -3.19
C PHE A 121 -13.92 -17.38 -2.64
N MET A 122 -13.96 -18.67 -3.03
CA MET A 122 -14.99 -19.60 -2.58
C MET A 122 -14.91 -19.87 -1.07
N GLU A 123 -13.71 -19.91 -0.49
CA GLU A 123 -13.52 -19.98 0.97
C GLU A 123 -14.14 -18.74 1.66
N GLY A 124 -13.83 -17.54 1.17
CA GLY A 124 -14.39 -16.29 1.71
C GLY A 124 -15.91 -16.22 1.59
N LEU A 125 -16.48 -16.72 0.49
CA LEU A 125 -17.93 -16.79 0.31
C LEU A 125 -18.59 -17.72 1.35
N ARG A 126 -18.03 -18.91 1.56
CA ARG A 126 -18.55 -19.86 2.57
C ARG A 126 -18.49 -19.28 3.99
N GLU A 127 -17.40 -18.57 4.33
CA GLU A 127 -17.28 -17.88 5.61
C GLU A 127 -18.37 -16.81 5.79
N ALA A 128 -18.64 -16.02 4.76
CA ALA A 128 -19.66 -14.99 4.78
C ALA A 128 -21.08 -15.57 4.91
N GLU A 129 -21.36 -16.68 4.21
CA GLU A 129 -22.62 -17.41 4.31
C GLU A 129 -22.83 -18.00 5.72
N ALA A 130 -21.78 -18.56 6.31
CA ALA A 130 -21.83 -19.12 7.67
C ALA A 130 -22.06 -18.03 8.74
N ALA A 131 -21.47 -16.85 8.57
CA ALA A 131 -21.66 -15.71 9.48
C ALA A 131 -23.05 -15.04 9.36
N SER A 132 -23.80 -15.36 8.31
CA SER A 132 -25.13 -14.80 8.05
C SER A 132 -26.28 -15.67 8.59
N ARG A 133 -25.97 -16.83 9.18
CA ARG A 133 -26.92 -17.75 9.84
C ARG A 133 -26.84 -17.61 11.35
#